data_AF-A0A537MJ56-F1
#
_entry.id   AF-A0A537MJ56-F1
#
_cell.length_a   1.000
_cell.length_b   1.000
_cell.length_c   1.000
_cell.angle_alpha   90.00
_cell.angle_beta   90.00
_cell.angle_gamma   90.00
#
_symmetry.space_group_name_H-M   'P 1'
#
loop_
_entity.id
_entity.type
_entity.pdbx_description
1 polymer ?
#
loop_
_entity_poly.entity_id
_entity_poly.type
_entity_poly.pdbx_seq_one_letter_code
_entity_poly.pdbx_strand_id
1 'polypeptide(L)' 'MRRPRKGDLDRIGPFHPYLVYAAILALDLLGLLLILAVLAWAGDRAEDLIWPGGSEWIDF' A
#
# COMPACT_ATOMS: atom_id res chain seq x y z
N MET A 1 -40.37 3.34 -0.25
CA MET A 1 -39.12 3.14 0.53
C MET A 1 -38.63 1.70 0.31
N ARG A 2 -37.41 1.51 -0.19
CA ARG A 2 -36.85 0.18 -0.47
C ARG A 2 -36.46 -0.47 0.87
N ARG A 3 -36.96 -1.68 1.16
CA ARG A 3 -36.59 -2.41 2.38
C ARG A 3 -35.08 -2.69 2.39
N PRO A 4 -34.36 -2.49 3.51
CA PRO A 4 -32.97 -2.94 3.61
C PRO A 4 -32.97 -4.47 3.45
N ARG A 5 -32.27 -4.97 2.43
CA ARG A 5 -32.14 -6.41 2.23
C ARG A 5 -31.19 -6.93 3.31
N LYS A 6 -31.74 -7.57 4.34
CA LYS A 6 -30.97 -8.31 5.36
C LYS A 6 -30.07 -9.30 4.62
N GLY A 7 -28.79 -8.96 4.44
CA GLY A 7 -27.77 -9.84 3.86
C GLY A 7 -27.07 -9.34 2.60
N ASP A 8 -27.50 -8.23 1.99
CA ASP A 8 -26.87 -7.70 0.77
C ASP A 8 -26.15 -6.38 1.12
N LEU A 9 -24.84 -6.29 0.85
CA LEU A 9 -24.07 -5.07 1.10
C LEU A 9 -24.57 -3.93 0.21
N ASP A 10 -24.65 -2.71 0.76
CA ASP A 10 -25.09 -1.54 0.00
C ASP A 10 -24.08 -1.19 -1.09
N ARG A 11 -24.56 -1.07 -2.34
CA ARG A 11 -23.71 -0.71 -3.49
C ARG A 11 -23.04 0.65 -3.29
N ILE A 12 -21.80 0.76 -3.77
CA ILE A 12 -21.06 2.02 -3.82
C ILE A 12 -21.06 2.49 -5.28
N GLY A 13 -21.98 3.40 -5.61
CA GLY A 13 -22.25 3.82 -6.98
C GLY A 13 -22.65 2.62 -7.87
N PRO A 14 -22.03 2.43 -9.04
CA PRO A 14 -22.32 1.29 -9.91
C PRO A 14 -21.64 -0.02 -9.46
N PHE A 15 -20.75 0.01 -8.47
CA PHE A 15 -19.85 -1.09 -8.14
C PHE A 15 -20.34 -1.97 -6.98
N HIS A 16 -19.91 -3.24 -7.00
CA HIS A 16 -20.11 -4.16 -5.89
C HIS A 16 -19.19 -3.78 -4.72
N PRO A 17 -19.65 -3.77 -3.46
CA PRO A 17 -18.83 -3.30 -2.32
C PRO A 17 -17.50 -4.00 -2.16
N TYR A 18 -17.45 -5.33 -2.35
CA TYR A 18 -16.18 -6.08 -2.31
C TYR A 18 -15.15 -5.61 -3.35
N LEU A 19 -15.58 -5.16 -4.53
CA LEU A 19 -14.66 -4.62 -5.53
C LEU A 19 -14.03 -3.31 -5.04
N VAL A 20 -14.84 -2.44 -4.44
CA VAL A 20 -14.36 -1.17 -3.88
C VAL A 20 -13.43 -1.41 -2.70
N TYR A 21 -13.77 -2.33 -1.79
CA TYR A 21 -12.89 -2.71 -0.68
C TYR A 21 -11.56 -3.29 -1.17
N ALA A 22 -11.59 -4.18 -2.16
CA ALA A 22 -10.36 -4.74 -2.73
C ALA A 22 -9.48 -3.66 -3.37
N ALA A 23 -10.09 -2.68 -4.06
CA ALA A 23 -9.36 -1.56 -4.66
C ALA A 23 -8.72 -0.65 -3.61
N ILE A 24 -9.44 -0.34 -2.53
CA ILE A 24 -8.90 0.45 -1.41
C ILE A 24 -7.76 -0.31 -0.74
N LEU A 25 -7.94 -1.59 -0.43
CA LEU A 25 -6.89 -2.41 0.16
C LEU A 25 -5.64 -2.48 -0.73
N ALA A 26 -5.81 -2.61 -2.05
CA ALA A 26 -4.70 -2.58 -2.98
C ALA A 26 -3.96 -1.24 -2.96
N LEU A 27 -4.69 -0.12 -2.89
CA LEU A 27 -4.10 1.21 -2.78
C LEU A 27 -3.34 1.39 -1.46
N ASP A 28 -3.89 0.91 -0.35
CA ASP A 28 -3.23 0.96 0.96
C ASP A 28 -1.92 0.15 0.97
N LEU A 29 -1.96 -1.06 0.40
CA LEU A 29 -0.77 -1.91 0.27
C LEU A 29 0.29 -1.28 -0.63
N LEU A 30 -0.11 -0.64 -1.74
CA LEU A 30 0.81 0.11 -2.60
C LEU A 30 1.44 1.30 -1.87
N GLY A 31 0.64 2.03 -1.09
CA GLY A 31 1.13 3.12 -0.25
C GLY A 31 2.15 2.63 0.79
N LEU A 32 1.86 1.51 1.46
CA LEU A 32 2.76 0.90 2.43
C LEU A 32 4.08 0.43 1.77
N LEU A 33 4.00 -0.22 0.61
CA LEU A 33 5.19 -0.63 -0.15
C LEU A 33 6.04 0.57 -0.54
N LEU A 34 5.42 1.67 -0.98
CA LEU A 34 6.14 2.90 -1.32
C LEU A 34 6.84 3.49 -0.10
N ILE A 35 6.18 3.54 1.06
CA ILE A 35 6.80 4.01 2.30
C ILE A 35 8.01 3.15 2.66
N LEU A 36 7.87 1.82 2.61
CA LEU A 36 8.97 0.90 2.91
C LEU A 36 10.13 1.07 1.93
N ALA A 37 9.85 1.24 0.64
CA ALA A 37 10.88 1.50 -0.38
C ALA A 37 11.63 2.81 -0.12
N VAL A 38 10.91 3.88 0.24
CA VAL A 38 11.54 5.17 0.59
C VAL A 38 12.41 5.06 1.84
N LEU A 39 11.94 4.34 2.87
CA LEU A 39 12.72 4.11 4.09
C LEU A 39 13.97 3.29 3.80
N ALA A 40 13.86 2.27 2.96
CA ALA A 40 14.97 1.42 2.56
C ALA A 40 16.03 2.23 1.79
N TRP A 41 15.60 3.00 0.79
CA TRP A 41 16.47 3.92 0.04
C TRP A 41 17.12 4.99 0.92
N ALA A 42 16.38 5.58 1.87
CA ALA A 42 16.92 6.57 2.78
C ALA A 42 17.94 5.95 3.75
N GLY A 43 17.71 4.71 4.19
CA GLY A 43 18.64 3.96 5.03
C GLY A 43 19.94 3.66 4.30
N ASP A 44 19.85 3.19 3.05
CA ASP A 44 21.00 2.95 2.17
C ASP A 44 21.83 4.22 1.96
N ARG A 45 21.16 5.33 1.61
CA ARG A 45 21.83 6.62 1.45
C ARG A 45 22.51 7.12 2.73
N ALA A 46 21.96 6.81 3.90
CA ALA A 46 22.56 7.16 5.18
C ALA A 46 23.76 6.26 5.53
N GLU A 47 23.68 4.97 5.18
CA GLU A 47 24.79 4.01 5.33
C GLU A 47 25.99 4.46 4.50
N ASP A 48 25.78 4.79 3.23
CA ASP A 48 26.79 5.33 2.32
C ASP A 48 27.57 6.52 2.89
N LEU A 49 26.88 7.42 3.60
CA LEU A 49 27.49 8.62 4.20
C LEU A 49 28.36 8.28 5.42
N ILE A 50 28.04 7.21 6.13
CA ILE A 50 28.72 6.78 7.34
C ILE A 50 29.86 5.80 7.02
N TRP A 51 29.63 4.88 6.08
CA TRP A 51 30.51 3.78 5.73
C TRP A 51 30.59 3.63 4.20
N PRO A 52 31.40 4.47 3.52
CA PRO A 52 31.52 4.39 2.07
C PRO A 52 32.24 3.11 1.64
N GLY A 53 31.62 2.35 0.73
CA GLY A 53 32.16 1.07 0.19
C GLY A 53 31.88 -0.14 1.08
N GLY A 54 30.82 -0.08 1.89
CA GLY A 54 30.30 -1.20 2.69
C GLY A 54 29.68 -2.30 1.86
N SER A 55 29.15 -3.31 2.57
CA SER A 55 28.35 -4.33 1.91
C SER A 55 26.98 -3.73 1.59
N GLU A 56 26.62 -3.69 0.32
CA GLU A 56 25.29 -3.26 -0.11
C GLU A 56 24.27 -4.34 0.29
N TRP A 57 23.18 -3.90 0.94
CA TRP A 57 22.06 -4.77 1.32
C TRP A 57 20.91 -4.69 0.33
N ILE A 58 20.95 -3.69 -0.56
CA ILE A 58 19.91 -3.29 -1.49
C ILE A 58 20.60 -2.87 -2.80
N ASP A 59 20.22 -3.48 -3.93
CA ASP A 59 20.93 -3.33 -5.21
C ASP A 59 20.42 -2.17 -6.10
N PHE A 60 19.59 -1.26 -5.57
CA PHE A 60 18.82 -0.30 -6.39
C PHE A 60 18.86 1.15 -5.91
#